data_AF-A0A931ZH80-F1
#
_entry.id   AF-A0A931ZH80-F1
#
_cell.length_a   1.000
_cell.length_b   1.000
_cell.length_c   1.000
_cell.angle_alpha   90.00
_cell.angle_beta   90.00
_cell.angle_gamma   90.00
#
_symmetry.space_group_name_H-M   'P 1'
#
loop_
_entity.id
_entity.type
_entity.pdbx_description
1 polymer ?
#
loop_
_entity_poly.entity_id
_entity_poly.type
_entity_poly.pdbx_seq_one_letter_code
_entity_poly.pdbx_strand_id
1 'polypeptide(L)'
;MNKEFLDNHEFLMDRNFLSKFLAEQQNDIYLFGMSGNVFDMIDLFDEVYFLKTSPEILAQRLRHESRENPMGRTNYQLQNSLNWAKEIEEKAKKLNIRMINANQTPEQIFSQISGSSKMRR
;
A
#
# COMPACT_ATOMS: atom_id res chain seq x y z
N MET A 1 -5.57 -18.40 -2.43
CA MET A 1 -4.91 -18.18 -3.74
C MET A 1 -3.76 -19.16 -3.88
N ASN A 2 -3.77 -19.97 -4.95
CA ASN A 2 -2.73 -20.93 -5.26
C ASN A 2 -1.62 -20.28 -6.12
N LYS A 3 -0.55 -21.04 -6.42
CA LYS A 3 0.58 -20.56 -7.23
C LYS A 3 0.12 -20.06 -8.61
N GLU A 4 -0.65 -20.87 -9.33
CA GLU A 4 -1.15 -20.53 -10.66
C GLU A 4 -1.90 -19.19 -10.70
N PHE A 5 -2.76 -18.92 -9.72
CA PHE A 5 -3.47 -17.66 -9.65
C PHE A 5 -2.51 -16.48 -9.47
N LEU A 6 -1.57 -16.58 -8.53
CA LEU A 6 -0.61 -15.52 -8.23
C LEU A 6 0.34 -15.23 -9.39
N ASP A 7 0.64 -16.24 -10.20
CA ASP A 7 1.59 -16.12 -11.31
C ASP A 7 0.92 -15.54 -12.58
N ASN A 8 -0.42 -15.59 -12.69
CA ASN A 8 -1.14 -15.25 -13.92
C ASN A 8 -2.23 -14.17 -13.76
N HIS A 9 -2.47 -13.67 -12.56
CA HIS A 9 -3.52 -12.68 -12.31
C HIS A 9 -2.95 -11.49 -11.54
N GLU A 10 -3.50 -10.32 -11.85
CA GLU A 10 -3.16 -9.07 -11.20
C GLU A 10 -4.44 -8.32 -10.81
N PHE A 11 -4.45 -7.74 -9.62
CA PHE A 11 -5.54 -6.87 -9.19
C PHE A 11 -5.25 -5.46 -9.69
N LEU A 12 -6.11 -4.95 -10.57
CA LEU A 12 -6.00 -3.63 -11.14
C LEU A 12 -7.11 -2.73 -10.60
N MET A 13 -6.78 -1.46 -10.36
CA MET A 13 -7.78 -0.44 -10.10
C MET A 13 -8.30 0.09 -11.45
N ASP A 14 -9.58 0.48 -11.47
CA ASP A 14 -10.18 1.19 -12.60
C ASP A 14 -9.98 2.69 -12.43
N ARG A 15 -9.22 3.30 -13.36
CA ARG A 15 -8.85 4.71 -13.29
C ARG A 15 -10.07 5.63 -13.45
N ASN A 16 -11.02 5.29 -14.32
CA ASN A 16 -12.19 6.11 -14.58
C ASN A 16 -13.14 6.12 -13.38
N PHE A 17 -13.33 4.95 -12.76
CA PHE A 17 -14.08 4.85 -11.52
C PHE A 17 -13.40 5.65 -10.41
N LEU A 18 -12.10 5.46 -10.19
CA LEU A 18 -11.38 6.15 -9.12
C LEU A 18 -11.40 7.67 -9.31
N SER A 19 -11.14 8.16 -10.52
CA SER A 19 -11.15 9.60 -10.81
C SER A 19 -12.52 10.22 -10.57
N LYS A 20 -13.61 9.58 -11.02
CA LYS A 20 -14.98 10.04 -10.76
C LYS A 20 -15.30 10.01 -9.27
N PHE A 21 -14.98 8.90 -8.62
CA PHE A 21 -15.20 8.73 -7.19
C PHE A 21 -14.51 9.84 -6.40
N LEU A 22 -13.24 10.15 -6.67
CA LEU A 22 -12.50 11.20 -5.98
C LEU A 22 -13.07 12.61 -6.25
N ALA A 23 -13.53 12.88 -7.49
CA ALA A 23 -14.09 14.17 -7.87
C ALA A 23 -15.44 14.50 -7.19
N GLU A 24 -16.19 13.49 -6.77
CA GLU A 24 -17.51 13.65 -6.13
C GLU A 24 -17.42 13.96 -4.62
N GLN A 25 -16.22 13.96 -4.05
CA GLN A 25 -16.03 13.92 -2.60
C GLN A 25 -15.69 15.30 -2.08
N GLN A 26 -16.35 15.69 -0.99
CA GLN A 26 -16.17 17.01 -0.38
C GLN A 26 -15.23 16.99 0.84
N ASN A 27 -14.83 15.79 1.28
CA ASN A 27 -13.98 15.58 2.45
C ASN A 27 -12.64 14.96 2.05
N ASP A 28 -11.65 15.08 2.94
CA ASP A 28 -10.37 14.37 2.82
C ASP A 28 -10.61 12.84 2.75
N ILE A 29 -9.99 12.20 1.77
CA ILE A 29 -10.04 10.74 1.59
C ILE A 29 -8.67 10.14 1.78
N TYR A 30 -8.62 9.11 2.62
CA TYR A 30 -7.45 8.26 2.80
C TYR A 30 -7.71 6.91 2.14
N LEU A 31 -7.00 6.64 1.05
CA LEU A 31 -7.09 5.37 0.34
C LEU A 31 -5.90 4.48 0.72
N PHE A 32 -6.18 3.28 1.21
CA PHE A 32 -5.18 2.28 1.57
C PHE A 32 -5.28 1.09 0.64
N GLY A 33 -4.18 0.69 0.04
CA GLY A 33 -4.15 -0.48 -0.82
C GLY A 33 -2.95 -0.49 -1.75
N MET A 34 -2.80 -1.60 -2.45
CA MET A 34 -1.82 -1.79 -3.50
C MET A 34 -2.50 -2.57 -4.63
N SER A 35 -2.32 -2.12 -5.85
CA SER A 35 -2.76 -2.76 -7.09
C SER A 35 -1.58 -2.79 -8.05
N GLY A 36 -1.68 -3.64 -9.09
CA GLY A 36 -0.66 -3.76 -10.12
C GLY A 36 -0.32 -2.45 -10.82
N ASN A 37 -1.34 -1.61 -11.01
CA ASN A 37 -1.27 -0.33 -11.70
C ASN A 37 -1.36 0.88 -10.77
N VAL A 38 -1.12 0.74 -9.46
CA VAL A 38 -1.28 1.88 -8.53
C VAL A 38 -0.35 3.05 -8.89
N PHE A 39 0.84 2.74 -9.42
CA PHE A 39 1.81 3.76 -9.84
C PHE A 39 1.35 4.55 -11.07
N ASP A 40 0.43 4.02 -11.87
CA ASP A 40 -0.18 4.71 -13.01
C ASP A 40 -1.35 5.63 -12.58
N MET A 41 -1.61 5.71 -11.28
CA MET A 41 -2.74 6.46 -10.70
C MET A 41 -2.31 7.48 -9.65
N ILE A 42 -1.01 7.59 -9.36
CA ILE A 42 -0.51 8.46 -8.30
C ILE A 42 -0.84 9.94 -8.55
N ASP A 43 -1.03 10.32 -9.81
CA ASP A 43 -1.40 11.68 -10.23
C ASP A 43 -2.86 12.04 -9.88
N LEU A 44 -3.67 11.06 -9.47
CA LEU A 44 -5.03 11.30 -8.98
C LEU A 44 -5.09 11.74 -7.52
N PHE A 45 -3.97 11.73 -6.79
CA PHE A 45 -3.90 12.02 -5.37
C PHE A 45 -3.08 13.27 -5.09
N ASP A 46 -3.53 14.10 -4.14
CA ASP A 46 -2.79 15.29 -3.72
C ASP A 46 -1.48 14.95 -3.00
N GLU A 47 -1.50 13.87 -2.21
CA GLU A 47 -0.35 13.40 -1.43
C GLU A 47 -0.27 11.87 -1.50
N VAL A 48 0.93 11.35 -1.73
CA VAL A 48 1.19 9.91 -1.82
C VAL A 48 2.30 9.52 -0.85
N TYR A 49 2.03 8.50 -0.03
CA TYR A 49 2.95 8.00 0.97
C TYR A 49 3.18 6.50 0.79
N PHE A 50 4.42 6.06 0.99
CA PHE A 50 4.75 4.65 1.04
C PHE A 50 4.97 4.21 2.50
N LEU A 51 4.13 3.30 2.98
CA LEU A 51 4.22 2.75 4.34
C LEU A 51 5.27 1.63 4.38
N LYS A 52 6.51 1.98 4.71
CA LYS A 52 7.64 1.05 4.74
C LYS A 52 7.64 0.23 6.03
N THR A 53 7.51 -1.08 5.90
CA THR A 53 7.63 -2.04 7.01
C THR A 53 8.86 -2.92 6.80
N SER A 54 9.55 -3.34 7.87
CA SER A 54 10.64 -4.30 7.73
C SER A 54 10.13 -5.66 7.25
N PRO A 55 10.94 -6.46 6.51
CA PRO A 55 10.52 -7.78 6.04
C PRO A 55 10.08 -8.72 7.18
N GLU A 56 10.72 -8.62 8.35
CA GLU A 56 10.43 -9.43 9.53
C GLU A 56 9.05 -9.09 10.10
N ILE A 57 8.75 -7.80 10.27
CA ILE A 57 7.45 -7.34 10.76
C ILE A 57 6.37 -7.62 9.72
N LEU A 58 6.66 -7.46 8.43
CA LEU A 58 5.72 -7.79 7.36
C LEU A 58 5.38 -9.30 7.39
N ALA A 59 6.38 -10.17 7.54
CA ALA A 59 6.17 -11.61 7.66
C ALA A 59 5.35 -11.98 8.91
N GLN A 60 5.67 -11.37 10.05
CA GLN A 60 4.91 -11.55 11.30
C GLN A 60 3.45 -11.13 11.12
N ARG A 61 3.20 -9.93 10.58
CA ARG A 61 1.85 -9.42 10.33
C ARG A 61 1.11 -10.32 9.36
N LEU A 62 1.75 -10.76 8.27
CA LEU A 62 1.11 -11.63 7.28
C LEU A 62 0.68 -12.99 7.85
N ARG A 63 1.37 -13.48 8.88
CA ARG A 63 1.09 -14.77 9.52
C ARG A 63 0.31 -14.67 10.82
N HIS A 64 -0.09 -13.45 11.21
CA HIS A 64 -0.82 -13.25 12.45
C HIS A 64 -2.16 -14.01 12.42
N GLU A 65 -2.47 -14.72 13.50
CA GLU A 65 -3.62 -15.62 13.60
C GLU A 65 -4.97 -14.89 13.46
N SER A 66 -5.03 -13.62 13.83
CA SER A 66 -6.23 -12.80 13.67
C SER A 66 -6.56 -12.44 12.20
N ARG A 67 -5.68 -12.74 11.24
CA ARG A 67 -5.94 -12.44 9.82
C ARG A 67 -6.83 -13.49 9.18
N GLU A 68 -7.99 -13.05 8.70
CA GLU A 68 -8.89 -13.87 7.90
C GLU A 68 -8.35 -14.09 6.47
N ASN A 69 -7.62 -13.11 5.91
CA ASN A 69 -7.06 -13.22 4.57
C ASN A 69 -5.99 -14.34 4.52
N PRO A 70 -6.14 -15.36 3.64
CA PRO A 70 -5.22 -16.49 3.58
C PRO A 70 -3.85 -16.13 2.99
N MET A 71 -3.67 -14.93 2.41
CA MET A 71 -2.44 -14.48 1.78
C MET A 71 -1.29 -14.36 2.80
N GLY A 72 -0.23 -15.15 2.61
CA GLY A 72 0.99 -15.16 3.44
C GLY A 72 1.06 -16.33 4.43
N ARG A 73 0.02 -17.19 4.48
CA ARG A 73 -0.02 -18.37 5.36
C ARG A 73 0.94 -19.47 4.92
N THR A 74 1.18 -19.63 3.61
CA THR A 74 2.19 -20.58 3.11
C THR A 74 3.55 -19.90 2.90
N ASN A 75 4.63 -20.69 2.87
CA ASN A 75 5.97 -20.16 2.58
C ASN A 75 6.06 -19.52 1.19
N TYR A 76 5.44 -20.13 0.17
CA TYR A 76 5.40 -19.57 -1.19
C TYR A 76 4.72 -18.19 -1.21
N GLN A 77 3.55 -18.11 -0.59
CA GLN A 77 2.77 -16.89 -0.50
C GLN A 77 3.51 -15.77 0.24
N LEU A 78 4.14 -16.09 1.37
CA LEU A 78 4.95 -15.13 2.11
C LEU A 78 6.11 -14.63 1.24
N GLN A 79 6.87 -15.53 0.62
CA GLN A 79 8.00 -15.15 -0.21
C GLN A 79 7.57 -14.26 -1.38
N ASN A 80 6.45 -14.59 -2.03
CA ASN A 80 5.88 -13.77 -3.09
C ASN A 80 5.52 -12.36 -2.58
N SER A 81 4.86 -12.25 -1.42
CA SER A 81 4.54 -10.96 -0.81
C SER A 81 5.78 -10.14 -0.43
N LEU A 82 6.85 -10.78 0.06
CA LEU A 82 8.11 -10.10 0.40
C LEU A 82 8.85 -9.61 -0.85
N ASN A 83 8.88 -10.42 -1.91
CA ASN A 83 9.46 -10.02 -3.19
C ASN A 83 8.70 -8.83 -3.79
N TRP A 84 7.36 -8.93 -3.82
CA TRP A 84 6.52 -7.85 -4.30
C TRP A 84 6.70 -6.57 -3.47
N ALA A 85 6.76 -6.68 -2.14
CA ALA A 85 7.02 -5.56 -1.23
C ALA A 85 8.35 -4.85 -1.55
N LYS A 86 9.40 -5.61 -1.88
CA LYS A 86 10.69 -5.05 -2.30
C LYS A 86 10.59 -4.33 -3.65
N GLU A 87 9.90 -4.93 -4.62
CA GLU A 87 9.71 -4.32 -5.95
C GLU A 87 8.95 -3.00 -5.89
N ILE A 88 7.86 -2.95 -5.12
CA ILE A 88 7.08 -1.72 -4.94
C ILE A 88 7.86 -0.65 -4.16
N GLU A 89 8.71 -1.04 -3.20
CA GLU A 89 9.58 -0.10 -2.48
C GLU A 89 10.56 0.56 -3.46
N GLU A 90 11.18 -0.21 -4.35
CA GLU A 90 12.09 0.33 -5.35
C GLU A 90 11.39 1.25 -6.37
N LYS A 91 10.16 0.92 -6.78
CA LYS A 91 9.34 1.82 -7.62
C LYS A 91 9.02 3.12 -6.89
N ALA A 92 8.61 3.05 -5.62
CA ALA A 92 8.30 4.23 -4.81
C ALA A 92 9.51 5.14 -4.64
N LYS A 93 10.70 4.57 -4.39
CA LYS A 93 11.97 5.33 -4.32
C LYS A 93 12.26 6.07 -5.63
N LYS A 94 12.13 5.40 -6.78
CA LYS A 94 12.38 6.02 -8.10
C LYS A 94 11.47 7.20 -8.38
N LEU A 95 10.26 7.17 -7.84
CA LEU A 95 9.26 8.24 -7.97
C LEU A 95 9.38 9.32 -6.87
N ASN A 96 10.40 9.24 -6.01
CA ASN A 96 10.58 10.13 -4.85
C ASN A 96 9.35 10.20 -3.93
N ILE A 97 8.58 9.11 -3.85
CA ILE A 97 7.43 9.03 -2.95
C ILE A 97 7.93 9.07 -1.50
N ARG A 98 7.23 9.84 -0.65
CA ARG A 98 7.61 9.98 0.75
C ARG A 98 7.44 8.65 1.50
N MET A 99 8.54 8.16 2.06
CA MET A 99 8.57 6.92 2.83
C MET A 99 8.24 7.21 4.30
N ILE A 100 7.25 6.51 4.86
CA ILE A 100 6.89 6.57 6.27
C ILE A 100 7.27 5.24 6.94
N ASN A 101 7.87 5.30 8.12
CA ASN A 101 8.17 4.12 8.93
C ASN A 101 6.88 3.51 9.49
N ALA A 102 6.46 2.37 8.94
CA ALA A 102 5.25 1.65 9.32
C ALA A 102 5.50 0.51 10.33
N ASN A 103 6.70 0.47 10.95
CA ASN A 103 6.96 -0.37 12.12
C ASN A 103 6.31 0.20 13.40
N GLN A 104 5.83 1.44 13.34
CA GLN A 104 5.18 2.18 14.42
C GLN A 104 3.69 1.85 14.57
N THR A 105 3.04 2.41 15.59
CA THR A 105 1.58 2.27 15.76
C THR A 105 0.82 3.10 14.72
N PRO A 106 -0.44 2.73 14.38
CA PRO A 106 -1.27 3.51 13.47
C PRO A 106 -1.40 4.99 13.86
N GLU A 107 -1.49 5.30 15.15
CA GLU A 107 -1.61 6.68 15.65
C GLU A 107 -0.34 7.49 15.38
N GLN A 108 0.83 6.87 15.55
CA GLN A 108 2.12 7.49 15.25
C GLN A 108 2.31 7.73 13.74
N ILE A 109 1.84 6.80 12.91
CA ILE A 109 1.84 6.94 11.45
C ILE A 109 0.88 8.07 11.04
N PHE A 110 -0.33 8.07 11.58
CA PHE A 110 -1.34 9.10 11.28
C PHE A 110 -0.88 10.50 11.69
N SER A 111 -0.20 10.63 12.83
CA SER A 111 0.39 11.92 13.28
C SER A 111 1.42 12.47 12.28
N GLN A 112 2.23 11.61 11.65
CA GLN A 112 3.20 12.03 10.64
C GLN A 112 2.54 12.50 9.34
N ILE A 113 1.43 11.86 8.94
CA ILE A 113 0.68 12.22 7.74
C ILE A 113 -0.08 13.54 7.99
N SER A 114 -0.90 13.59 9.04
CA SER A 114 -1.74 14.74 9.37
C SER A 114 -0.96 15.97 9.82
N GLY A 115 0.19 15.80 10.48
CA GLY A 115 1.08 16.89 10.86
C GLY A 115 1.75 17.57 9.66
N SER A 116 1.87 16.87 8.53
CA SER A 116 2.49 17.41 7.31
C SER A 116 1.54 18.32 6.53
N SER A 117 0.23 18.07 6.59
CA SER A 117 -0.78 18.87 5.89
C SER A 117 -1.03 20.25 6.53
N LYS A 118 -0.66 20.45 7.80
CA LYS A 118 -0.91 21.71 8.53
C LYS A 118 0.04 22.86 8.20
N MET A 119 1.11 22.63 7.43
CA MET A 119 2.12 23.64 7.11
C MET A 119 1.89 24.37 5.77
N ARG A 120 0.84 24.01 5.01
CA ARG A 120 0.51 24.60 3.70
C ARG A 120 -0.79 25.41 3.74
N ARG A 121 -0.92 26.33 4.69
CA ARG A 121 -1.95 27.38 4.68
C ARG A 121 -1.33 28.73 5.02
#